data_AF-A0A529HQZ2-F1
#
_entry.id   AF-A0A529HQZ2-F1
#
_cell.length_a   1.000
_cell.length_b   1.000
_cell.length_c   1.000
_cell.angle_alpha   90.00
_cell.angle_beta   90.00
_cell.angle_gamma   90.00
#
_symmetry.space_group_name_H-M   'P 1'
#
loop_
_entity.id
_entity.type
_entity.pdbx_description
1 polymer ?
#
loop_
_entity_poly.entity_id
_entity_poly.type
_entity_poly.pdbx_seq_one_letter_code
_entity_poly.pdbx_strand_id
1 'polypeptide(L)'
;MTTLRGRFGMNDRKIVQAFETHEYRDRLNKVRVLMSNAGMDALVVISQANQCYLLGYNSLSGDEPQAALVTLHDDPYFILRKMDADAAVEAGCWLPRDRIIAYPESYVAGTGEASAW
;
A
#
# COMPACT_ATOMS: atom_id res chain seq x y z
N MET A 1 -33.15 14.50 -37.44
CA MET A 1 -33.26 13.63 -36.25
C MET A 1 -31.93 12.94 -36.04
N THR A 2 -31.15 13.46 -35.09
CA THR A 2 -29.77 13.09 -34.76
C THR A 2 -29.73 11.80 -33.95
N THR A 3 -28.86 10.84 -34.30
CA THR A 3 -28.49 9.74 -33.41
C THR A 3 -26.99 9.80 -33.13
N LEU A 4 -26.61 10.39 -32.00
CA LEU A 4 -25.25 10.31 -31.47
C LEU A 4 -25.14 9.01 -30.67
N ARG A 5 -24.47 8.00 -31.23
CA ARG A 5 -23.91 6.89 -30.44
C ARG A 5 -22.72 7.43 -29.66
N GLY A 6 -22.97 7.89 -28.43
CA GLY A 6 -21.91 8.11 -27.45
C GLY A 6 -21.33 6.76 -27.03
N ARG A 7 -20.15 6.43 -27.57
CA ARG A 7 -19.31 5.35 -27.05
C ARG A 7 -18.70 5.89 -25.75
N PHE A 8 -19.29 5.56 -24.62
CA PHE A 8 -18.75 5.89 -23.31
C PHE A 8 -17.45 5.09 -23.14
N GLY A 9 -16.31 5.72 -23.46
CA GLY A 9 -15.00 5.19 -23.11
C GLY A 9 -14.89 5.15 -21.58
N MET A 10 -14.55 4.00 -21.03
CA MET A 10 -14.27 3.87 -19.60
C MET A 10 -13.07 4.79 -19.28
N ASN A 11 -13.31 5.78 -18.42
CA ASN A 11 -12.40 6.84 -17.99
C ASN A 11 -10.94 6.37 -17.81
N ASP A 12 -10.03 7.12 -18.43
CA ASP A 12 -8.61 7.21 -18.07
C ASP A 12 -8.50 7.74 -16.62
N ARG A 13 -8.62 6.87 -15.62
CA ARG A 13 -8.31 7.23 -14.24
C ARG A 13 -6.81 7.47 -14.15
N LYS A 14 -6.38 8.73 -14.23
CA LYS A 14 -5.03 9.13 -13.81
C LYS A 14 -4.88 8.74 -12.34
N ILE A 15 -4.11 7.70 -12.06
CA ILE A 15 -3.60 7.41 -10.72
C ILE A 15 -2.68 8.57 -10.37
N VAL A 16 -3.09 9.41 -9.42
CA VAL A 16 -2.30 10.57 -9.00
C VAL A 16 -1.45 10.14 -7.80
N GLN A 17 -0.25 9.64 -8.09
CA GLN A 17 0.79 9.55 -7.07
C GLN A 17 1.19 10.97 -6.68
N ALA A 18 1.34 11.24 -5.38
CA ALA A 18 1.69 12.58 -4.88
C ALA A 18 3.13 12.98 -5.25
N PHE A 19 4.02 12.00 -5.37
CA PHE A 19 5.43 12.17 -5.72
C PHE A 19 5.83 11.14 -6.78
N GLU A 20 6.95 11.39 -7.46
CA GLU A 20 7.52 10.40 -8.37
C GLU A 20 8.05 9.17 -7.62
N THR A 21 8.08 8.01 -8.29
CA THR A 21 8.57 6.76 -7.69
C THR A 21 10.01 6.87 -7.16
N HIS A 22 10.86 7.65 -7.83
CA HIS A 22 12.26 7.83 -7.40
C HIS A 22 12.35 8.48 -6.01
N GLU A 23 11.45 9.42 -5.70
CA GLU A 23 11.45 10.11 -4.40
C GLU A 23 11.11 9.14 -3.27
N TYR A 24 10.14 8.23 -3.47
CA TYR A 24 9.83 7.19 -2.47
C TYR A 24 11.01 6.23 -2.25
N ARG A 25 11.75 5.88 -3.31
CA ARG A 25 12.96 5.06 -3.20
C ARG A 25 14.06 5.77 -2.41
N ASP A 26 14.21 7.08 -2.58
CA ASP A 26 15.16 7.88 -1.79
C ASP A 26 14.78 7.94 -0.31
N ARG A 27 13.49 8.08 0.00
CA ARG A 27 12.97 7.99 1.38
C ARG A 27 13.26 6.62 1.99
N LEU A 28 13.03 5.55 1.24
CA LEU A 28 13.32 4.17 1.66
C LEU A 28 14.82 3.96 1.94
N ASN A 29 15.70 4.50 1.09
CA ASN A 29 17.15 4.41 1.30
C ASN A 29 17.60 5.10 2.59
N LYS A 30 17.02 6.25 2.93
CA LYS A 30 17.29 6.92 4.22
C LYS A 30 16.90 6.04 5.40
N VAL A 31 15.74 5.37 5.33
CA VAL A 31 15.30 4.41 6.36
C VAL A 31 16.26 3.24 6.46
N ARG A 32 16.70 2.66 5.34
CA ARG A 32 17.64 1.53 5.31
C ARG A 32 19.01 1.87 5.90
N VAL A 33 19.52 3.07 5.67
CA VAL A 33 20.77 3.54 6.31
C VAL A 33 20.61 3.55 7.83
N LEU A 34 19.49 4.04 8.35
CA LEU A 34 19.20 4.01 9.78
C LEU A 34 19.04 2.59 10.32
N MET A 35 18.33 1.71 9.60
CA MET A 35 18.19 0.30 9.94
C MET A 35 19.56 -0.39 10.03
N SER A 36 20.41 -0.20 9.02
CA SER A 36 21.76 -0.79 8.98
C SER A 36 22.62 -0.29 10.14
N ASN A 37 22.58 1.01 10.45
CA ASN A 37 23.32 1.57 11.58
C ASN A 37 22.81 1.05 12.94
N ALA A 38 21.54 0.68 13.02
CA ALA A 38 20.91 0.09 14.20
C ALA A 38 21.04 -1.45 14.26
N GLY A 39 21.68 -2.09 13.27
CA GLY A 39 21.80 -3.56 13.21
C GLY A 39 20.46 -4.29 12.96
N MET A 40 19.52 -3.65 12.24
CA MET A 40 18.21 -4.22 11.92
C MET A 40 18.20 -4.83 10.52
N ASP A 41 17.78 -6.10 10.41
CA ASP A 41 17.59 -6.77 9.12
C ASP A 41 16.22 -6.47 8.48
N ALA A 42 15.22 -6.18 9.31
CA ALA A 42 13.86 -5.89 8.90
C ALA A 42 13.16 -4.89 9.82
N LEU A 43 12.21 -4.14 9.28
CA LEU A 43 11.38 -3.17 10.00
C LEU A 43 9.91 -3.35 9.61
N VAL A 44 9.03 -3.52 10.61
CA VAL A 44 7.58 -3.55 10.43
C VAL A 44 7.02 -2.16 10.73
N VAL A 45 6.42 -1.53 9.73
CA VAL A 45 5.85 -0.18 9.80
C VAL A 45 4.33 -0.27 9.88
N ILE A 46 3.77 0.01 11.06
CA ILE A 46 2.33 -0.06 11.34
C ILE A 46 1.64 1.31 11.23
N SER A 47 2.39 2.40 11.45
CA SER A 47 1.86 3.75 11.32
C SER A 47 1.44 4.03 9.88
N GLN A 48 0.15 4.34 9.67
CA GLN A 48 -0.41 4.71 8.38
C GLN A 48 0.31 5.91 7.76
N ALA A 49 0.70 6.90 8.56
CA ALA A 49 1.45 8.05 8.08
C ALA A 49 2.82 7.65 7.51
N ASN A 50 3.52 6.72 8.16
CA ASN A 50 4.80 6.21 7.67
C ASN A 50 4.63 5.30 6.45
N GLN A 51 3.56 4.51 6.40
CA GLN A 51 3.21 3.71 5.21
C GLN A 51 2.93 4.62 4.02
N CYS A 52 2.14 5.70 4.19
CA CYS A 52 1.91 6.70 3.16
C CYS A 52 3.20 7.40 2.73
N TYR A 53 4.05 7.80 3.69
CA TYR A 53 5.34 8.44 3.42
C TYR A 53 6.27 7.57 2.57
N LEU A 54 6.33 6.25 2.85
CA LEU A 54 7.24 5.33 2.17
C LEU A 54 6.65 4.74 0.88
N LEU A 55 5.35 4.46 0.86
CA LEU A 55 4.70 3.68 -0.20
C LEU A 55 3.79 4.51 -1.10
N GLY A 56 3.41 5.72 -0.69
CA GLY A 56 2.45 6.56 -1.42
C GLY A 56 0.99 6.13 -1.28
N TYR A 57 0.72 5.07 -0.52
CA TYR A 57 -0.63 4.57 -0.26
C TYR A 57 -1.40 5.57 0.61
N ASN A 58 -2.38 6.22 0.01
CA ASN A 58 -3.26 7.18 0.68
C ASN A 58 -4.71 6.72 0.54
N SER A 59 -5.11 5.76 1.38
CA SER A 59 -6.50 5.31 1.46
C SER A 59 -7.11 5.65 2.82
N LEU A 60 -8.43 5.77 2.84
CA LEU A 60 -9.24 5.71 4.05
C LEU A 60 -9.47 4.22 4.41
N SER A 61 -8.39 3.46 4.62
CA SER A 61 -8.48 2.15 5.29
C SER A 61 -9.01 2.39 6.70
N GLY A 62 -9.98 1.58 7.15
CA GLY A 62 -10.52 1.67 8.51
C GLY A 62 -9.53 1.16 9.54
N ASP A 63 -10.02 0.77 10.72
CA ASP A 63 -9.20 0.21 11.81
C ASP A 63 -8.65 -1.20 11.49
N GLU A 64 -8.65 -1.62 10.22
CA GLU A 64 -8.12 -2.92 9.82
C GLU A 64 -6.58 -2.96 9.90
N PRO A 65 -6.01 -4.09 10.34
CA PRO A 65 -4.56 -4.24 10.41
C PRO A 65 -3.89 -4.07 9.05
N GLN A 66 -2.88 -3.22 9.00
CA GLN A 66 -2.02 -3.04 7.84
C GLN A 66 -0.58 -2.80 8.27
N ALA A 67 0.37 -3.30 7.47
CA ALA A 67 1.79 -3.17 7.79
C ALA A 67 2.65 -3.19 6.52
N ALA A 68 3.69 -2.35 6.49
CA ALA A 68 4.76 -2.47 5.52
C ALA A 68 5.97 -3.16 6.14
N LEU A 69 6.47 -4.22 5.51
CA LEU A 69 7.70 -4.91 5.87
C LEU A 69 8.83 -4.38 4.99
N VAL A 70 9.75 -3.64 5.59
CA VAL A 70 10.94 -3.09 4.94
C VAL A 70 12.13 -3.98 5.25
N THR A 71 12.90 -4.34 4.21
CA THR A 71 14.21 -5.02 4.33
C THR A 71 15.32 -4.13 3.78
N LEU A 72 16.58 -4.55 3.98
CA LEU A 72 17.75 -3.77 3.62
C LEU A 72 17.97 -3.59 2.10
N HIS A 73 17.39 -4.44 1.26
CA HIS A 73 17.74 -4.50 -0.17
C HIS A 73 16.54 -4.46 -1.12
N ASP A 74 15.44 -5.12 -0.75
CA ASP A 74 14.28 -5.31 -1.62
C ASP A 74 13.19 -4.28 -1.40
N ASP A 75 12.40 -4.02 -2.45
CA ASP A 75 11.18 -3.22 -2.32
C ASP A 75 10.27 -3.81 -1.20
N PRO A 76 9.65 -2.97 -0.36
CA PRO A 76 8.88 -3.42 0.79
C PRO A 76 7.75 -4.37 0.41
N TYR A 77 7.38 -5.28 1.31
CA TYR A 77 6.09 -5.95 1.22
C TYR A 77 5.03 -5.11 1.93
N PHE A 78 3.85 -4.97 1.35
CA PHE A 78 2.74 -4.26 1.96
C PHE A 78 1.56 -5.20 2.20
N ILE A 79 1.23 -5.39 3.48
CA ILE A 79 0.23 -6.34 3.94
C ILE A 79 -1.06 -5.58 4.22
N LEU A 80 -2.12 -5.96 3.52
CA LEU A 80 -3.43 -5.31 3.53
C LEU A 80 -4.54 -6.34 3.52
N ARG A 81 -5.75 -5.97 3.99
CA ARG A 81 -6.94 -6.79 3.72
C ARG A 81 -7.14 -6.88 2.22
N LYS A 82 -7.76 -7.97 1.76
CA LYS A 82 -7.90 -8.24 0.33
C LYS A 82 -8.52 -7.08 -0.44
N MET A 83 -9.60 -6.49 0.05
CA MET A 83 -10.26 -5.36 -0.62
C MET A 83 -9.32 -4.14 -0.80
N ASP A 84 -8.48 -3.85 0.19
CA ASP A 84 -7.55 -2.73 0.15
C ASP A 84 -6.33 -3.04 -0.72
N ALA A 85 -5.84 -4.28 -0.68
CA ALA A 85 -4.77 -4.77 -1.54
C ALA A 85 -5.14 -4.66 -3.02
N ASP A 86 -6.37 -5.02 -3.37
CA ASP A 86 -6.89 -4.98 -4.74
C ASP A 86 -7.00 -3.53 -5.27
N ALA A 87 -7.08 -2.53 -4.39
CA ALA A 87 -7.18 -1.10 -4.72
C ALA A 87 -5.88 -0.31 -4.45
N ALA A 88 -4.80 -0.95 -4.00
CA ALA A 88 -3.63 -0.25 -3.47
C ALA A 88 -2.89 0.59 -4.51
N VAL A 89 -2.78 0.09 -5.74
CA VAL A 89 -2.12 0.81 -6.85
C VAL A 89 -2.96 2.02 -7.24
N GLU A 90 -4.27 1.86 -7.34
CA GLU A 90 -5.23 2.93 -7.61
C GLU A 90 -5.24 3.99 -6.50
N ALA A 91 -4.92 3.60 -5.26
CA ALA A 91 -4.73 4.48 -4.10
C ALA A 91 -3.33 5.13 -4.02
N GLY A 92 -2.53 5.05 -5.09
CA GLY A 92 -1.24 5.75 -5.22
C GLY A 92 -0.02 4.95 -4.78
N CYS A 93 -0.17 3.69 -4.37
CA CYS A 93 0.96 2.86 -3.99
C CYS A 93 1.88 2.59 -5.19
N TRP A 94 3.17 2.88 -5.05
CA TRP A 94 4.16 2.67 -6.13
C TRP A 94 4.63 1.22 -6.26
N LEU A 95 4.32 0.37 -5.27
CA LEU A 95 4.76 -1.01 -5.27
C LEU A 95 4.10 -1.81 -6.40
N PRO A 96 4.85 -2.73 -7.03
CA PRO A 96 4.26 -3.71 -7.92
C PRO A 96 3.35 -4.67 -7.15
N ARG A 97 2.40 -5.30 -7.84
CA ARG A 97 1.37 -6.16 -7.21
C ARG A 97 1.94 -7.38 -6.48
N ASP A 98 3.08 -7.90 -6.92
CA ASP A 98 3.78 -9.03 -6.27
C ASP A 98 4.43 -8.65 -4.92
N ARG A 99 4.51 -7.35 -4.61
CA ARG A 99 4.93 -6.82 -3.32
C ARG A 99 3.75 -6.46 -2.41
N ILE A 100 2.51 -6.70 -2.84
CA ILE A 100 1.31 -6.46 -2.03
C ILE A 100 0.73 -7.82 -1.61
N ILE A 101 0.67 -8.05 -0.30
CA ILE A 101 0.16 -9.26 0.32
C ILE A 101 -1.28 -9.00 0.77
N ALA A 102 -2.23 -9.68 0.14
CA ALA A 102 -3.63 -9.65 0.51
C ALA A 102 -3.94 -10.74 1.55
N TYR A 103 -4.36 -10.37 2.76
CA TYR A 103 -4.94 -11.34 3.68
C TYR A 103 -6.45 -11.52 3.44
N PRO A 104 -6.99 -12.74 3.61
CA PRO A 104 -8.41 -13.02 3.43
C PRO A 104 -9.34 -12.16 4.27
N GLU A 105 -10.49 -11.77 3.71
CA GLU A 105 -11.57 -11.07 4.44
C GLU A 105 -12.10 -11.88 5.64
N SER A 106 -11.87 -13.20 5.70
CA SER A 106 -12.21 -14.01 6.87
C SER A 106 -11.46 -13.59 8.16
N TYR A 107 -10.39 -12.80 8.03
CA TYR A 107 -9.68 -12.19 9.16
C TYR A 107 -10.19 -10.78 9.50
N VAL A 108 -11.12 -10.24 8.72
CA VAL A 108 -11.75 -8.92 8.91
C VAL A 108 -13.10 -9.15 9.59
N ALA A 109 -13.32 -8.50 10.75
CA ALA A 109 -14.45 -8.72 11.65
C ALA A 109 -14.57 -10.17 12.16
N GLY A 110 -14.08 -10.42 13.38
CA GLY A 110 -14.11 -11.73 14.02
C GLY A 110 -15.52 -12.33 14.06
N THR A 111 -15.69 -13.57 13.58
CA THR A 111 -16.97 -14.31 13.64
C THR A 111 -17.11 -15.19 14.89
N GLY A 112 -16.24 -15.01 15.88
CA GLY A 112 -16.30 -15.71 17.16
C GLY A 112 -15.20 -15.17 18.05
N GLU A 113 -15.41 -15.24 19.36
CA GLU A 113 -14.55 -14.71 20.43
C GLU A 113 -13.06 -14.56 20.06
N ALA A 114 -12.55 -13.35 20.29
CA ALA A 114 -11.22 -12.82 19.96
C ALA A 114 -11.01 -12.46 18.48
N SER A 115 -11.36 -11.21 18.12
CA SER A 115 -10.42 -10.49 17.26
C SER A 115 -9.03 -10.61 17.87
N ALA A 116 -7.98 -10.73 17.07
CA ALA A 116 -6.59 -10.70 17.57
C ALA A 116 -6.17 -9.31 18.10
N TRP A 117 -7.17 -8.51 18.47
CA TRP A 117 -7.18 -7.12 18.94
C TRP A 117 -8.26 -7.01 20.01
#